data_AF-A0A364MVG8-F1
#
_entry.id   AF-A0A364MVG8-F1
#
_cell.length_a   1.000
_cell.length_b   1.000
_cell.length_c   1.000
_cell.angle_alpha   90.00
_cell.angle_beta   90.00
_cell.angle_gamma   90.00
#
_symmetry.space_group_name_H-M   'P 1'
#
loop_
_entity.id
_entity.type
_entity.pdbx_description
1 polymer ?
#
loop_
_entity_poly.entity_id
_entity_poly.type
_entity_poly.pdbx_seq_one_letter_code
_entity_poly.pdbx_strand_id
1 'polypeptide(L)'
;MARVANDYLTGDFGKNVERFGAFTALSMHNARDAIAELERAVRDLDMSGGMINNFQSKGAKGEEKIYFDTREYDPFWETMQELDVPIYFHPRYAVPHDLKAGTKYGDRRHLLGAGIQFHLNLNWHLYAICSSGIFDRFPKVQTVAGYLGEKQSRHNYTTVTGSFVPYPSTSGEQATGSTTHSSVTRAL
;
A
#
# COMPACT_ATOMS: atom_id res chain seq x y z
N MET A 1 -6.61 18.95 3.06
CA MET A 1 -5.64 18.62 4.12
C MET A 1 -4.40 17.93 3.57
N ALA A 2 -4.53 16.89 2.73
CA ALA A 2 -3.40 16.24 2.05
C ALA A 2 -2.40 17.24 1.45
N ARG A 3 -2.89 18.14 0.58
CA ARG A 3 -2.08 19.18 -0.06
C ARG A 3 -1.25 20.03 0.91
N VAL A 4 -1.89 20.52 1.98
CA VAL A 4 -1.23 21.35 3.00
C VAL A 4 -0.14 20.56 3.73
N ALA A 5 -0.38 19.28 4.03
CA ALA A 5 0.63 18.42 4.66
C ALA A 5 1.82 18.18 3.72
N ASN A 6 1.56 17.97 2.43
CA ASN A 6 2.61 17.76 1.42
C ASN A 6 3.45 19.03 1.21
N ASP A 7 2.81 20.19 1.11
CA ASP A 7 3.50 21.49 0.98
C ASP A 7 4.32 21.83 2.24
N TYR A 8 3.80 21.50 3.42
CA TYR A 8 4.54 21.66 4.68
C TYR A 8 5.78 20.76 4.72
N LEU A 9 5.62 19.49 4.34
CA LEU A 9 6.71 18.52 4.31
C LEU A 9 7.80 18.98 3.32
N THR A 10 7.47 19.39 2.11
CA THR A 10 8.50 19.83 1.15
C THR A 10 9.09 21.19 1.49
N GLY A 11 8.34 22.08 2.14
CA GLY A 11 8.85 23.36 2.64
C GLY A 11 9.90 23.23 3.74
N ASP A 12 9.69 22.32 4.71
CA ASP A 12 10.62 22.09 5.82
C ASP A 12 11.76 21.11 5.46
N PHE A 13 11.47 20.05 4.69
CA PHE A 13 12.46 19.03 4.30
C PHE A 13 13.28 19.41 3.07
N GLY A 14 12.83 20.38 2.26
CA GLY A 14 13.60 20.92 1.13
C GLY A 14 14.98 21.49 1.50
N LYS A 15 15.28 21.59 2.80
CA LYS A 15 16.58 22.02 3.33
C LYS A 15 17.63 20.90 3.42
N ASN A 16 17.27 19.61 3.28
CA ASN A 16 18.22 18.50 3.43
C ASN A 16 17.85 17.24 2.61
N VAL A 17 17.64 17.45 1.30
CA VAL A 17 17.19 16.43 0.34
C VAL A 17 18.19 15.26 0.14
N GLU A 18 19.46 15.42 0.53
CA GLU A 18 20.45 14.33 0.46
C GLU A 18 20.18 13.19 1.46
N ARG A 19 19.40 13.45 2.52
CA ARG A 19 19.14 12.45 3.59
C ARG A 19 17.68 12.06 3.72
N PHE A 20 16.75 12.91 3.28
CA PHE A 20 15.34 12.71 3.50
C PHE A 20 14.58 12.69 2.18
N GLY A 21 13.82 11.63 1.97
CA GLY A 21 12.77 11.56 0.97
C GLY A 21 11.39 11.72 1.61
N ALA A 22 10.40 12.01 0.77
CA ALA A 22 9.01 12.22 1.19
C ALA A 22 8.07 11.33 0.40
N PHE A 23 7.09 10.76 1.09
CA PHE A 23 5.92 10.13 0.47
C PHE A 23 4.73 11.07 0.52
N THR A 24 3.98 11.11 -0.58
CA THR A 24 2.78 11.91 -0.73
C THR A 24 1.68 11.42 0.20
N ALA A 25 1.19 12.29 1.07
CA ALA A 25 -0.05 12.06 1.79
C ALA A 25 -1.24 12.25 0.82
N LEU A 26 -2.14 11.26 0.76
CA LEU A 26 -3.25 11.25 -0.19
C LEU A 26 -4.60 11.24 0.53
N SER A 27 -5.57 11.98 -0.02
CA SER A 27 -6.98 11.87 0.36
C SER A 27 -7.68 10.88 -0.57
N MET A 28 -7.85 9.65 -0.11
CA MET A 28 -8.48 8.58 -0.90
C MET A 28 -10.01 8.58 -0.76
N HIS A 29 -10.64 9.77 -0.72
CA HIS A 29 -12.11 9.87 -0.70
C HIS A 29 -12.70 9.66 -2.10
N ASN A 30 -11.94 9.99 -3.14
CA ASN A 30 -12.22 9.67 -4.53
C ASN A 30 -10.89 9.54 -5.28
N ALA A 31 -10.86 8.71 -6.32
CA ALA A 31 -9.64 8.45 -7.08
C ALA A 31 -9.10 9.71 -7.78
N ARG A 32 -10.00 10.55 -8.32
CA ARG A 32 -9.62 11.74 -9.10
C ARG A 32 -8.76 12.73 -8.31
N ASP A 33 -9.17 13.09 -7.10
CA ASP A 33 -8.44 14.04 -6.26
C ASP A 33 -7.13 13.44 -5.75
N ALA A 34 -7.12 12.12 -5.47
CA ALA A 34 -5.90 11.40 -5.09
C ALA A 34 -4.88 11.40 -6.23
N ILE A 35 -5.32 11.11 -7.46
CA ILE A 35 -4.50 11.16 -8.69
C ILE A 35 -3.91 12.55 -8.87
N ALA A 36 -4.75 13.59 -8.87
CA ALA A 36 -4.29 14.96 -9.10
C ALA A 36 -3.23 15.42 -8.09
N GLU A 37 -3.38 15.03 -6.81
CA GLU A 37 -2.40 15.36 -5.79
C GLU A 37 -1.13 14.50 -5.88
N LEU A 38 -1.25 13.22 -6.25
CA LEU A 38 -0.11 12.34 -6.48
C LEU A 38 0.74 12.85 -7.65
N GLU A 39 0.13 13.16 -8.79
CA GLU A 39 0.84 13.69 -9.95
C GLU A 39 1.56 14.99 -9.61
N ARG A 40 0.89 15.92 -8.93
CA ARG A 40 1.50 17.16 -8.47
C ARG A 40 2.69 16.89 -7.54
N ALA A 41 2.52 16.03 -6.55
CA ALA A 41 3.56 15.79 -5.55
C ALA A 41 4.79 15.10 -6.16
N VAL A 42 4.60 14.16 -7.08
CA VAL A 42 5.71 13.48 -7.76
C VAL A 42 6.39 14.43 -8.76
N ARG A 43 5.63 15.19 -9.56
CA ARG A 43 6.19 16.01 -10.64
C ARG A 43 6.72 17.37 -10.17
N ASP A 44 6.01 18.00 -9.25
CA ASP A 44 6.30 19.39 -8.84
C ASP A 44 7.02 19.47 -7.49
N LEU A 45 6.88 18.45 -6.63
CA LEU A 45 7.45 18.43 -5.28
C LEU A 45 8.53 17.37 -5.06
N ASP A 46 8.90 16.63 -6.10
CA ASP A 46 9.94 15.58 -6.07
C ASP A 46 9.71 14.50 -4.99
N MET A 47 8.43 14.20 -4.71
CA MET A 47 8.08 13.13 -3.77
C MET A 47 8.28 11.74 -4.41
N SER A 48 8.79 10.79 -3.63
CA SER A 48 9.23 9.47 -4.12
C SER A 48 8.09 8.46 -4.28
N GLY A 49 6.83 8.89 -4.24
CA GLY A 49 5.64 8.04 -4.30
C GLY A 49 4.55 8.48 -3.35
N GLY A 50 3.63 7.57 -3.00
CA GLY A 50 2.52 7.84 -2.08
C GLY A 50 2.57 7.00 -0.81
N MET A 51 1.96 7.50 0.27
CA MET A 51 1.70 6.73 1.47
C MET A 51 0.24 6.88 1.88
N ILE A 52 -0.42 5.73 2.09
CA ILE A 52 -1.82 5.65 2.50
C ILE A 52 -1.96 4.82 3.77
N ASN A 53 -2.83 5.29 4.65
CA ASN A 53 -3.09 4.63 5.92
C ASN A 53 -4.27 3.66 5.76
N ASN A 54 -4.04 2.48 5.16
CA ASN A 54 -5.07 1.47 4.89
C ASN A 54 -6.32 2.12 4.23
N PHE A 55 -7.54 1.69 4.59
CA PHE A 55 -8.79 2.24 4.05
C PHE A 55 -9.02 3.71 4.41
N GLN A 56 -9.73 4.44 3.53
CA GLN A 56 -10.22 5.79 3.83
C GLN A 56 -11.54 5.71 4.59
N SER A 57 -11.66 6.46 5.69
CA SER A 57 -12.94 6.61 6.38
C SER A 57 -13.83 7.59 5.62
N LYS A 58 -15.11 7.27 5.49
CA LYS A 58 -16.15 8.20 5.01
C LYS A 58 -17.39 8.18 5.91
N GLY A 59 -18.36 9.03 5.62
CA GLY A 59 -19.56 9.21 6.44
C GLY A 59 -19.37 10.29 7.51
N ALA A 60 -20.49 10.77 8.07
CA ALA A 60 -20.49 11.94 8.97
C ALA A 60 -19.68 11.71 10.27
N LYS A 61 -19.49 10.45 10.67
CA LYS A 61 -18.73 10.05 11.86
C LYS A 61 -17.54 9.14 11.51
N GLY A 62 -17.16 9.05 10.23
CA GLY A 62 -16.05 8.20 9.76
C GLY A 62 -16.31 6.71 9.94
N GLU A 63 -17.58 6.29 9.92
CA GLU A 63 -18.06 4.94 10.19
C GLU A 63 -17.94 3.98 9.00
N GLU A 64 -17.86 4.52 7.79
CA GLU A 64 -17.73 3.74 6.56
C GLU A 64 -16.27 3.66 6.09
N LYS A 65 -15.98 2.66 5.26
CA LYS A 65 -14.63 2.37 4.76
C LYS A 65 -14.65 2.34 3.23
N ILE A 66 -13.68 3.02 2.62
CA ILE A 66 -13.37 2.91 1.20
C ILE A 66 -12.07 2.11 1.09
N TYR A 67 -12.13 1.01 0.38
CA TYR A 67 -10.97 0.21 0.01
C TYR A 67 -10.63 0.45 -1.46
N PHE A 68 -9.38 0.18 -1.82
CA PHE A 68 -8.79 0.58 -3.10
C PHE A 68 -8.57 -0.61 -4.02
N ASP A 69 -9.16 -1.76 -3.71
CA ASP A 69 -9.13 -2.99 -4.50
C ASP A 69 -10.27 -3.07 -5.54
N THR A 70 -11.11 -2.04 -5.63
CA THR A 70 -12.28 -1.98 -6.53
C THR A 70 -11.95 -1.32 -7.87
N ARG A 71 -12.80 -1.56 -8.87
CA ARG A 71 -12.69 -0.96 -10.22
C ARG A 71 -12.78 0.56 -10.23
N GLU A 72 -13.39 1.18 -9.23
CA GLU A 72 -13.43 2.64 -9.08
C GLU A 72 -12.03 3.24 -8.90
N TYR A 73 -11.10 2.46 -8.35
CA TYR A 73 -9.71 2.87 -8.16
C TYR A 73 -8.77 2.42 -9.28
N ASP A 74 -9.26 1.73 -10.33
CA ASP A 74 -8.42 1.36 -11.49
C ASP A 74 -7.66 2.57 -12.06
N PRO A 75 -8.26 3.78 -12.24
CA PRO A 75 -7.52 4.96 -12.69
C PRO A 75 -6.38 5.38 -11.76
N PHE A 76 -6.53 5.18 -10.44
CA PHE A 76 -5.48 5.49 -9.48
C PHE A 76 -4.28 4.55 -9.66
N TRP A 77 -4.54 3.26 -9.86
CA TRP A 77 -3.49 2.26 -10.11
C TRP A 77 -2.82 2.45 -11.46
N GLU A 78 -3.57 2.87 -12.48
CA GLU A 78 -3.03 3.27 -13.78
C GLU A 78 -2.03 4.43 -13.62
N THR A 79 -2.42 5.52 -12.95
CA THR A 79 -1.51 6.64 -12.67
C THR A 79 -0.29 6.22 -11.87
N MET A 80 -0.44 5.37 -10.85
CA MET A 80 0.69 4.85 -10.07
C MET A 80 1.70 4.11 -10.98
N GLN A 81 1.21 3.33 -11.95
CA GLN A 81 2.04 2.65 -12.94
C GLN A 81 2.68 3.62 -13.93
N GLU A 82 1.98 4.67 -14.36
CA GLU A 82 2.52 5.68 -15.29
C GLU A 82 3.62 6.54 -14.65
N LEU A 83 3.46 6.87 -13.36
CA LEU A 83 4.46 7.62 -12.59
C LEU A 83 5.66 6.76 -12.19
N ASP A 84 5.54 5.42 -12.24
CA ASP A 84 6.59 4.45 -11.88
C ASP A 84 7.15 4.69 -10.47
N VAL A 85 6.25 5.00 -9.53
CA VAL A 85 6.58 5.22 -8.10
C VAL A 85 5.86 4.21 -7.21
N PRO A 86 6.39 3.85 -6.03
CA PRO A 86 5.73 2.94 -5.11
C PRO A 86 4.60 3.62 -4.31
N ILE A 87 3.62 2.80 -3.88
CA ILE A 87 2.64 3.17 -2.84
C ILE A 87 2.92 2.38 -1.55
N TYR A 88 3.14 3.10 -0.46
CA TYR A 88 3.30 2.52 0.86
C TYR A 88 1.95 2.40 1.58
N PHE A 89 1.61 1.19 2.02
CA PHE A 89 0.46 0.95 2.87
C PHE A 89 0.87 0.88 4.33
N HIS A 90 0.40 1.85 5.12
CA HIS A 90 0.59 1.91 6.57
C HIS A 90 -0.71 1.51 7.29
N PRO A 91 -0.66 0.80 8.43
CA PRO A 91 -1.86 0.47 9.18
C PRO A 91 -2.50 1.69 9.86
N ARG A 92 -3.75 1.53 10.29
CA ARG A 92 -4.45 2.53 11.11
C ARG A 92 -5.38 1.87 12.12
N TYR A 93 -5.85 2.67 13.08
CA TYR A 93 -6.88 2.25 14.02
C TYR A 93 -8.21 1.94 13.34
N ALA A 94 -8.97 1.03 13.95
CA ALA A 94 -10.30 0.66 13.52
C ALA A 94 -11.27 1.85 13.63
N VAL A 95 -12.30 1.87 12.78
CA VAL A 95 -13.32 2.94 12.81
C VAL A 95 -14.20 2.82 14.06
N PRO A 96 -14.84 3.92 14.51
CA PRO A 96 -15.73 3.89 15.67
C PRO A 96 -16.80 2.80 15.62
N HIS A 97 -17.28 2.45 14.42
CA HIS A 97 -18.23 1.36 14.23
C HIS A 97 -17.68 0.00 14.72
N ASP A 98 -16.42 -0.32 14.43
CA ASP A 98 -15.76 -1.58 14.83
C ASP A 98 -15.39 -1.62 16.33
N LEU A 99 -15.65 -0.53 17.06
CA LEU A 99 -15.34 -0.37 18.48
C LEU A 99 -16.60 -0.43 19.37
N LYS A 100 -17.78 -0.62 18.78
CA LYS A 100 -19.05 -0.79 19.50
C LYS A 100 -19.11 -2.17 20.16
N ALA A 101 -19.78 -2.28 21.31
CA ALA A 101 -19.97 -3.56 21.99
C ALA A 101 -20.56 -4.62 21.04
N GLY A 102 -20.09 -5.87 21.14
CA GLY A 102 -20.50 -6.97 20.26
C GLY A 102 -19.84 -6.99 18.88
N THR A 103 -18.98 -6.02 18.53
CA THR A 103 -18.21 -6.04 17.27
C THR A 103 -16.81 -6.66 17.47
N LYS A 104 -16.07 -6.84 16.37
CA LYS A 104 -14.74 -7.49 16.34
C LYS A 104 -13.80 -6.98 17.44
N TYR A 105 -13.70 -5.66 17.61
CA TYR A 105 -12.77 -5.03 18.56
C TYR A 105 -13.47 -4.40 19.77
N GLY A 106 -14.80 -4.25 19.76
CA GLY A 106 -15.55 -3.58 20.84
C GLY A 106 -15.30 -4.14 22.23
N ASP A 107 -15.37 -5.46 22.36
CA ASP A 107 -15.16 -6.18 23.63
C ASP A 107 -13.70 -6.62 23.83
N ARG A 108 -12.83 -6.32 22.86
CA ARG A 108 -11.43 -6.78 22.80
C ARG A 108 -10.46 -5.61 22.54
N ARG A 109 -10.70 -4.46 23.19
CA ARG A 109 -9.93 -3.22 22.95
C ARG A 109 -8.44 -3.35 23.24
N HIS A 110 -8.03 -4.29 24.08
CA HIS A 110 -6.62 -4.61 24.34
C HIS A 110 -5.88 -5.18 23.11
N LEU A 111 -6.60 -5.55 22.05
CA LEU A 111 -6.01 -6.00 20.78
C LEU A 111 -5.74 -4.86 19.79
N LEU A 112 -6.20 -3.63 20.10
CA LEU A 112 -6.00 -2.46 19.23
C LEU A 112 -4.51 -2.08 19.14
N GLY A 113 -4.13 -1.52 17.99
CA GLY A 113 -2.77 -1.08 17.75
C GLY A 113 -1.85 -2.15 17.17
N ALA A 114 -0.54 -1.92 17.32
CA ALA A 114 0.51 -2.66 16.65
C ALA A 114 0.60 -4.14 17.04
N GLY A 115 0.18 -4.52 18.25
CA GLY A 115 0.30 -5.91 18.72
C GLY A 115 -0.46 -6.91 17.84
N ILE A 116 -1.69 -6.55 17.43
CA ILE A 116 -2.58 -7.43 16.65
C ILE A 116 -3.36 -6.68 15.58
N GLN A 117 -4.17 -5.70 15.95
CA GLN A 117 -5.18 -5.10 15.07
C GLN A 117 -4.61 -4.46 13.80
N PHE A 118 -3.44 -3.84 13.87
CA PHE A 118 -2.78 -3.23 12.71
C PHE A 118 -2.46 -4.27 11.63
N HIS A 119 -1.76 -5.34 11.99
CA HIS A 119 -1.41 -6.43 11.08
C HIS A 119 -2.64 -7.09 10.46
N LEU A 120 -3.67 -7.39 11.27
CA LEU A 120 -4.87 -8.05 10.77
C LEU A 120 -5.66 -7.18 9.78
N ASN A 121 -5.81 -5.89 10.09
CA ASN A 121 -6.60 -5.00 9.24
C ASN A 121 -5.86 -4.64 7.95
N LEU A 122 -4.54 -4.44 8.01
CA LEU A 122 -3.78 -4.11 6.81
C LEU A 122 -3.64 -5.33 5.89
N ASN A 123 -3.39 -6.52 6.44
CA ASN A 123 -3.36 -7.75 5.65
C ASN A 123 -4.66 -8.00 4.88
N TRP A 124 -5.80 -7.77 5.51
CA TRP A 124 -7.09 -7.92 4.84
C TRP A 124 -7.16 -7.13 3.53
N HIS A 125 -6.73 -5.86 3.57
CA HIS A 125 -6.76 -4.99 2.40
C HIS A 125 -5.71 -5.39 1.36
N LEU A 126 -4.50 -5.75 1.79
CA LEU A 126 -3.46 -6.23 0.87
C LEU A 126 -3.88 -7.52 0.16
N TYR A 127 -4.48 -8.48 0.86
CA TYR A 127 -5.03 -9.68 0.22
C TYR A 127 -6.15 -9.35 -0.77
N ALA A 128 -7.02 -8.39 -0.44
CA ALA A 128 -8.05 -7.93 -1.36
C ALA A 128 -7.44 -7.36 -2.65
N ILE A 129 -6.41 -6.51 -2.55
CA ILE A 129 -5.68 -5.97 -3.71
C ILE A 129 -5.03 -7.08 -4.53
N CYS A 130 -4.34 -8.02 -3.88
CA CYS A 130 -3.70 -9.15 -4.57
C CYS A 130 -4.72 -10.02 -5.31
N SER A 131 -5.86 -10.30 -4.68
CA SER A 131 -6.88 -11.22 -5.20
C SER A 131 -7.87 -10.56 -6.18
N SER A 132 -7.96 -9.24 -6.21
CA SER A 132 -8.84 -8.51 -7.14
C SER A 132 -8.23 -8.30 -8.54
N GLY A 133 -7.04 -8.86 -8.79
CA GLY A 133 -6.36 -8.83 -10.08
C GLY A 133 -5.78 -7.46 -10.44
N ILE A 134 -5.52 -6.59 -9.44
CA ILE A 134 -4.93 -5.27 -9.65
C ILE A 134 -3.55 -5.39 -10.29
N PHE A 135 -2.73 -6.30 -9.77
CA PHE A 135 -1.38 -6.52 -10.32
C PHE A 135 -1.38 -7.19 -11.70
N ASP A 136 -2.46 -7.89 -12.07
CA ASP A 136 -2.58 -8.43 -13.44
C ASP A 136 -2.91 -7.32 -14.45
N ARG A 137 -3.69 -6.31 -14.03
CA ARG A 137 -4.05 -5.16 -14.88
C ARG A 137 -2.96 -4.11 -14.93
N PHE A 138 -2.25 -3.91 -13.82
CA PHE A 138 -1.23 -2.89 -13.66
C PHE A 138 0.09 -3.52 -13.17
N PRO A 139 0.76 -4.31 -14.02
CA PRO A 139 1.89 -5.15 -13.63
C PRO A 139 3.14 -4.41 -13.16
N LYS A 140 3.25 -3.10 -13.44
CA LYS A 140 4.38 -2.30 -12.97
C LYS A 140 4.13 -1.65 -11.61
N VAL A 141 2.90 -1.70 -11.08
CA VAL A 141 2.60 -1.12 -9.77
C VAL A 141 3.45 -1.78 -8.69
N GLN A 142 4.09 -0.95 -7.88
CA GLN A 142 4.86 -1.37 -6.72
C GLN A 142 4.10 -1.02 -5.44
N THR A 143 3.82 -2.03 -4.62
CA THR A 143 3.27 -1.81 -3.28
C THR A 143 4.30 -2.16 -2.22
N VAL A 144 4.36 -1.32 -1.19
CA VAL A 144 5.26 -1.49 -0.04
C VAL A 144 4.41 -1.63 1.21
N ALA A 145 4.67 -2.68 1.98
CA ALA A 145 4.06 -2.90 3.28
C ALA A 145 5.15 -3.01 4.35
N GLY A 146 4.93 -2.32 5.47
CA GLY A 146 5.86 -2.34 6.59
C GLY A 146 5.85 -3.64 7.39
N TYR A 147 6.50 -3.59 8.56
CA TYR A 147 6.35 -4.60 9.61
C TYR A 147 6.57 -6.06 9.14
N LEU A 148 7.59 -6.27 8.31
CA LEU A 148 7.94 -7.56 7.70
C LEU A 148 6.79 -8.16 6.86
N GLY A 149 6.19 -7.32 6.01
CA GLY A 149 5.04 -7.70 5.19
C GLY A 149 3.81 -8.01 6.04
N GLU A 150 3.67 -7.35 7.20
CA GLU A 150 2.52 -7.48 8.10
C GLU A 150 2.20 -8.93 8.53
N LYS A 151 3.20 -9.83 8.52
CA LYS A 151 3.09 -11.29 8.76
C LYS A 151 2.51 -12.13 7.58
N GLN A 152 2.50 -11.65 6.34
CA GLN A 152 2.04 -12.43 5.18
C GLN A 152 2.93 -13.62 4.81
N SER A 153 4.23 -13.62 5.15
CA SER A 153 5.10 -14.81 5.30
C SER A 153 6.58 -14.39 5.27
N ARG A 154 7.45 -15.29 5.77
CA ARG A 154 8.91 -15.17 5.86
C ARG A 154 9.68 -15.15 4.51
N HIS A 155 9.01 -15.04 3.36
CA HIS A 155 9.63 -15.34 2.05
C HIS A 155 9.71 -14.22 1.03
N ASN A 156 9.24 -12.99 1.26
CA ASN A 156 9.45 -11.90 0.30
C ASN A 156 9.73 -10.59 1.06
N TYR A 157 11.01 -10.33 1.31
CA TYR A 157 11.45 -9.02 1.80
C TYR A 157 11.49 -8.04 0.63
N THR A 158 10.78 -6.92 0.81
CA THR A 158 10.91 -5.67 0.05
C THR A 158 10.27 -5.73 -1.34
N THR A 159 9.15 -5.02 -1.47
CA THR A 159 8.32 -4.85 -2.69
C THR A 159 7.50 -6.09 -3.05
N VAL A 160 6.17 -5.98 -2.95
CA VAL A 160 5.29 -6.91 -3.67
C VAL A 160 5.28 -6.44 -5.12
N THR A 161 6.23 -6.94 -5.92
CA THR A 161 6.16 -6.86 -7.38
C THR A 161 5.36 -8.07 -7.87
N GLY A 162 4.37 -7.81 -8.72
CA GLY A 162 3.54 -8.85 -9.33
C GLY A 162 4.35 -9.75 -10.25
N SER A 163 5.00 -10.77 -9.70
CA SER A 163 5.38 -11.96 -10.45
C SER A 163 4.75 -13.17 -9.77
N PHE A 164 3.51 -13.45 -10.16
CA PHE A 164 2.91 -14.74 -9.86
C PHE A 164 3.63 -15.79 -10.71
N VAL A 165 4.53 -16.54 -10.09
CA VAL A 165 5.06 -17.77 -10.68
C VAL A 165 4.00 -18.85 -10.43
N PRO A 166 3.27 -19.33 -11.45
CA PRO A 166 2.29 -20.40 -11.24
C PRO A 166 3.01 -21.64 -10.69
N TYR A 167 2.44 -22.23 -9.63
CA TYR A 167 2.91 -23.50 -9.11
C TYR A 167 2.81 -24.54 -10.24
N PRO A 168 3.87 -25.31 -10.56
CA PRO A 168 3.76 -26.34 -11.58
C PRO A 168 2.72 -27.36 -11.12
N SER A 169 1.71 -27.58 -11.95
CA SER A 169 0.76 -28.68 -11.78
C SER A 169 1.55 -29.96 -11.59
N THR A 170 1.28 -30.69 -10.50
CA THR A 170 1.91 -31.99 -10.24
C THR A 170 1.39 -33.04 -11.21
N SER A 171 1.92 -33.02 -12.43
CA SER A 171 2.04 -34.18 -13.32
C SER A 171 3.53 -34.34 -13.59
N GLY A 172 4.13 -35.33 -12.93
CA GLY A 172 5.55 -35.37 -12.67
C GLY A 172 6.45 -35.51 -13.89
N GLU A 173 7.62 -34.88 -13.81
CA GLU A 173 8.88 -35.43 -14.30
C GLU A 173 10.02 -34.71 -13.58
N GLN A 174 10.91 -35.48 -12.94
CA GLN A 174 12.14 -34.96 -12.36
C GLN A 174 13.09 -34.55 -13.48
N ALA A 175 13.52 -33.28 -13.52
CA ALA A 175 14.64 -32.87 -14.35
C ALA A 175 15.59 -32.00 -13.53
N THR A 176 16.78 -32.55 -13.33
CA THR A 176 17.97 -31.93 -12.73
C THR A 176 18.49 -30.80 -13.62
N GLY A 177 18.66 -29.60 -13.07
CA GLY A 177 19.33 -28.50 -13.76
C GLY A 177 19.70 -27.39 -12.80
N SER A 178 21.00 -27.22 -12.53
CA SER A 178 21.53 -26.09 -11.78
C SER A 178 21.45 -24.81 -12.61
N THR A 179 20.86 -23.75 -12.06
CA THR A 179 20.97 -22.41 -12.66
C THR A 179 21.40 -21.42 -11.59
N THR A 180 22.61 -20.92 -11.75
CA THR A 180 23.20 -19.82 -10.97
C THR A 180 22.36 -18.55 -11.12
N HIS A 181 21.89 -17.98 -10.00
CA HIS A 181 21.26 -16.66 -9.98
C HIS A 181 22.32 -15.56 -9.90
N SER A 182 22.40 -14.75 -10.95
CA SER A 182 23.06 -13.43 -10.91
C SER A 182 22.04 -12.41 -10.41
N SER A 183 22.23 -11.89 -9.20
CA SER A 183 21.48 -10.76 -8.65
C SER A 183 22.07 -9.45 -9.16
N VAL A 184 21.32 -8.69 -9.97
CA VAL A 184 21.61 -7.27 -10.22
C VAL A 184 20.73 -6.46 -9.29
N THR A 185 21.30 -6.04 -8.17
CA THR A 185 20.72 -5.05 -7.27
C THR A 185 20.87 -3.68 -7.93
N ARG A 186 19.76 -3.04 -8.33
CA ARG A 186 19.76 -1.60 -8.59
C ARG A 186 19.48 -0.92 -7.24
N ALA A 187 20.54 -0.42 -6.62
CA ALA A 187 20.44 0.41 -5.43
C ALA A 187 19.85 1.78 -5.80
N LEU A 188 19.06 2.33 -4.87
CA LEU A 188 18.71 3.76 -4.81
C LEU A 188 19.99 4.59 -4.64
#